data_AF-S9S4V9-F1
#
_entry.id   AF-S9S4V9-F1
#
_cell.length_a   1.000
_cell.length_b   1.000
_cell.length_c   1.000
_cell.angle_alpha   90.00
_cell.angle_beta   90.00
_cell.angle_gamma   90.00
#
_symmetry.space_group_name_H-M   'P 1'
#
loop_
_entity.id
_entity.type
_entity.pdbx_description
1 polymer ?
#
loop_
_entity_poly.entity_id
_entity_poly.type
_entity_poly.pdbx_seq_one_letter_code
_entity_poly.pdbx_strand_id
1 'polypeptide(L)'
;MNYSPDPCWPIDTTYYIDQSATEHHLRWLAYALSDLDLGQLNKATGVPGLNRNDAYEKTLYVPSLDEQQRIAAILDQAEGVLRKRRETLGELDELMQAIFFEMFGDPTSNRKGWDVGKLGDVGILERGVSKHRPRNDPILLGGSYPLIQTGDIANADGYVRDFSATYSEVGLKQSRLWPAGTLCITIAANIGKTAILAFDACFPDSVVGFSPNDLVITEFVQHWMGFIQKKLEDDAPQFAQKNINLAILRDLDIPIPPRILQDQFRQAVLHVDNLKAISRAHLAKLEALFASLQHRAFRGEL
;
A
#
# COMPACT_ATOMS: atom_id res chain seq x y z
N MET A 1 7.56 3.36 19.11
CA MET A 1 7.44 2.89 20.51
C MET A 1 6.52 1.68 20.49
N ASN A 2 6.83 0.61 21.22
CA ASN A 2 6.01 -0.60 21.23
C ASN A 2 5.61 -0.94 22.67
N TYR A 3 4.39 -1.43 22.86
CA TYR A 3 3.90 -1.97 24.12
C TYR A 3 3.62 -3.46 23.95
N SER A 4 4.20 -4.30 24.80
CA SER A 4 3.88 -5.72 24.85
C SER A 4 2.91 -5.97 26.00
N PRO A 5 1.70 -6.51 25.75
CA PRO A 5 0.81 -6.96 26.82
C PRO A 5 1.34 -8.24 27.49
N ASP A 6 2.18 -9.01 26.78
CA ASP A 6 2.73 -10.28 27.23
C ASP A 6 4.21 -10.16 27.60
N PRO A 7 4.73 -11.02 28.50
CA PRO A 7 6.16 -11.08 28.80
C PRO A 7 6.99 -11.38 27.54
N CYS A 8 8.05 -10.61 27.32
CA CYS A 8 8.96 -10.78 26.20
C CYS A 8 10.41 -10.46 26.59
N TRP A 9 11.37 -10.95 25.80
CA TRP A 9 12.80 -10.68 25.99
C TRP A 9 13.26 -9.58 25.04
N PRO A 10 13.56 -8.36 25.53
CA PRO A 10 14.17 -7.34 24.69
C PRO A 10 15.58 -7.77 24.29
N ILE A 11 15.97 -7.50 23.04
CA ILE A 11 17.35 -7.69 22.59
C ILE A 11 18.26 -6.61 23.19
N ASP A 12 19.56 -6.84 23.19
CA ASP A 12 20.61 -5.99 23.79
C ASP A 12 20.66 -4.54 23.26
N THR A 13 20.03 -4.26 22.13
CA THR A 13 19.92 -2.93 21.52
C THR A 13 18.62 -2.19 21.87
N THR A 14 17.74 -2.78 22.68
CA THR A 14 16.42 -2.23 23.01
C THR A 14 16.40 -1.59 24.39
N TYR A 15 15.99 -0.33 24.48
CA TYR A 15 15.59 0.29 25.75
C TYR A 15 14.17 -0.16 26.12
N TYR A 16 13.95 -0.50 27.39
CA TYR A 16 12.64 -0.93 27.89
C TYR A 16 12.38 -0.38 29.29
N ILE A 17 11.10 -0.38 29.66
CA ILE A 17 10.60 -0.05 31.01
C ILE A 17 9.63 -1.15 31.38
N ASP A 18 9.79 -1.71 32.58
CA ASP A 18 8.86 -2.68 33.16
C ASP A 18 8.37 -2.21 34.53
N GLN A 19 7.53 -3.02 35.19
CA GLN A 19 6.96 -2.70 36.50
C GLN A 19 7.99 -2.62 37.62
N SER A 20 9.19 -3.18 37.45
CA SER A 20 10.27 -3.07 38.43
C SER A 20 11.00 -1.73 38.35
N ALA A 21 10.92 -1.06 37.20
CA ALA A 21 11.63 0.18 36.91
C ALA A 21 10.80 1.46 37.17
N THR A 22 9.50 1.35 37.43
CA THR A 22 8.62 2.52 37.60
C THR A 22 7.40 2.23 38.48
N GLU A 23 6.98 3.25 39.23
CA GLU A 23 5.71 3.24 39.96
C GLU A 23 4.53 3.71 39.09
N HIS A 24 4.78 4.20 37.87
CA HIS A 24 3.75 4.74 36.98
C HIS A 24 3.05 3.65 36.14
N HIS A 25 1.84 3.96 35.68
CA HIS A 25 1.06 3.02 34.88
C HIS A 25 1.72 2.79 33.50
N LEU A 26 2.17 1.55 33.23
CA LEU A 26 2.96 1.23 32.03
C LEU A 26 2.26 1.56 30.71
N ARG A 27 0.93 1.36 30.63
CA ARG A 27 0.17 1.67 29.41
C ARG A 27 0.10 3.17 29.18
N TRP A 28 -0.03 3.95 30.25
CA TRP A 28 0.02 5.41 30.18
C TRP A 28 1.41 5.88 29.73
N LEU A 29 2.48 5.29 30.29
CA LEU A 29 3.86 5.57 29.87
C LEU A 29 4.09 5.26 28.39
N ALA A 30 3.51 4.18 27.86
CA ALA A 30 3.64 3.86 26.43
C ALA A 30 3.07 4.98 25.54
N TYR A 31 1.90 5.53 25.89
CA TYR A 31 1.32 6.67 25.17
C TYR A 31 2.11 7.96 25.38
N ALA A 32 2.58 8.21 26.61
CA ALA A 32 3.38 9.38 26.95
C ALA A 32 4.69 9.43 26.17
N LEU A 33 5.41 8.31 26.12
CA LEU A 33 6.67 8.20 25.37
C LEU A 33 6.47 8.26 23.86
N SER A 34 5.28 7.88 23.38
CA SER A 34 4.92 8.03 21.96
C SER A 34 4.64 9.49 21.60
N ASP A 35 4.11 10.30 22.53
CA ASP A 35 3.87 11.73 22.35
C ASP A 35 5.18 12.55 22.32
N LEU A 36 6.22 12.09 23.01
CA LEU A 36 7.54 12.75 23.04
C LEU A 36 8.32 12.69 21.71
N ASP A 37 7.80 12.01 20.70
CA ASP A 37 8.39 11.81 19.36
C ASP A 37 9.91 11.57 19.40
N LEU A 38 10.33 10.58 20.21
CA LEU A 38 11.75 10.26 20.43
C LEU A 38 12.49 9.88 19.14
N GLY A 39 11.77 9.59 18.05
CA GLY A 39 12.35 9.35 16.73
C GLY A 39 13.08 10.57 16.16
N GLN A 40 12.66 11.80 16.50
CA GLN A 40 13.32 13.05 16.09
C GLN A 40 14.69 13.25 16.75
N LEU A 41 14.97 12.53 17.84
CA LEU A 41 16.25 12.60 18.55
C LEU A 41 17.33 11.73 17.90
N ASN A 42 17.01 11.04 16.81
CA ASN A 42 17.97 10.26 16.08
C ASN A 42 18.98 11.16 15.35
N LYS A 43 20.20 11.25 15.87
CA LYS A 43 21.31 12.03 15.30
C LYS A 43 22.20 11.22 14.35
N ALA A 44 21.92 9.93 14.13
CA ALA A 44 22.77 9.05 13.34
C ALA A 44 22.37 9.03 11.85
N THR A 45 23.36 9.16 10.95
CA THR A 45 23.18 9.13 9.49
C THR A 45 23.16 7.73 8.87
N GLY A 46 23.39 6.68 9.68
CA GLY A 46 23.46 5.28 9.25
C GLY A 46 22.44 4.37 9.94
N VAL A 47 22.76 3.89 11.15
CA VAL A 47 21.83 3.10 11.98
C VAL A 47 21.08 4.05 12.90
N PRO A 48 19.74 4.14 12.82
CA PRO A 48 18.95 4.94 13.75
C PRO A 48 19.25 4.58 15.20
N GLY A 49 19.63 5.57 16.01
CA GLY A 49 20.01 5.36 17.40
C GLY A 49 19.48 6.46 18.30
N LEU A 50 18.77 6.07 19.36
CA LEU A 50 18.35 6.99 20.41
C LEU A 50 19.48 7.11 21.43
N ASN A 51 20.02 8.33 21.60
CA ASN A 51 20.96 8.60 22.68
C ASN A 51 20.21 8.65 24.02
N ARG A 52 20.72 7.93 25.03
CA ARG A 52 20.10 7.85 26.36
C ARG A 52 19.97 9.22 27.03
N ASN A 53 20.98 10.08 26.92
CA ASN A 53 20.97 11.37 27.58
C ASN A 53 19.94 12.31 26.94
N ASP A 54 19.85 12.31 25.61
CA ASP A 54 18.83 13.09 24.88
C ASP A 54 17.41 12.67 25.28
N ALA A 55 17.18 11.38 25.56
CA ALA A 55 15.89 10.89 26.04
C ALA A 55 15.61 11.34 27.49
N TYR A 56 16.60 11.30 28.38
CA TYR A 56 16.46 11.71 29.78
C TYR A 56 16.25 13.20 29.99
N GLU A 57 16.64 14.04 29.03
CA GLU A 57 16.39 15.48 29.05
C GLU A 57 14.93 15.86 28.75
N LYS A 58 14.11 14.92 28.25
CA LYS A 58 12.70 15.17 27.96
C LYS A 58 11.90 15.26 29.26
N THR A 59 11.08 16.30 29.34
CA THR A 59 10.14 16.49 30.46
C THR A 59 8.77 15.97 30.08
N LEU A 60 8.07 15.42 31.07
CA LEU A 60 6.73 14.85 30.91
C LEU A 60 5.85 15.34 32.06
N TYR A 61 4.60 15.68 31.76
CA TYR A 61 3.59 15.89 32.79
C TYR A 61 3.16 14.54 33.36
N VAL A 62 3.32 14.37 34.68
CA VAL A 62 2.99 13.12 35.37
C VAL A 62 1.81 13.37 36.31
N PRO A 63 0.58 12.93 35.95
CA PRO A 63 -0.59 13.08 36.80
C PRO A 63 -0.63 11.96 37.88
N SER A 64 -1.64 11.98 38.74
CA SER A 64 -1.85 10.94 39.75
C SER A 64 -2.07 9.57 39.11
N LEU A 65 -1.84 8.48 39.86
CA LEU A 65 -2.02 7.13 39.34
C LEU A 65 -3.44 6.86 38.81
N ASP A 66 -4.47 7.32 39.52
CA ASP A 66 -5.86 7.19 39.07
C ASP A 66 -6.10 7.91 37.74
N GLU A 67 -5.50 9.10 37.58
CA GLU A 67 -5.60 9.86 36.34
C GLU A 67 -4.79 9.21 35.20
N GLN A 68 -3.61 8.63 35.49
CA GLN A 68 -2.86 7.84 34.51
C GLN A 68 -3.68 6.66 33.99
N GLN A 69 -4.39 5.94 34.88
CA GLN A 69 -5.28 4.84 34.50
C GLN A 69 -6.47 5.35 33.67
N ARG A 70 -7.10 6.45 34.08
CA ARG A 70 -8.20 7.10 33.33
C ARG A 70 -7.75 7.48 31.91
N ILE A 71 -6.63 8.19 31.77
CA ILE A 71 -6.06 8.61 30.49
C ILE A 71 -5.75 7.39 29.62
N ALA A 72 -5.07 6.38 30.17
CA ALA A 72 -4.75 5.16 29.43
C ALA A 72 -6.01 4.48 28.91
N ALA A 73 -7.06 4.35 29.73
CA ALA A 73 -8.32 3.74 29.32
C ALA A 73 -9.02 4.50 28.18
N ILE A 74 -8.99 5.84 28.20
CA ILE A 74 -9.56 6.67 27.12
C ILE A 74 -8.78 6.48 25.82
N LEU A 75 -7.45 6.51 25.88
CA LEU A 75 -6.58 6.32 24.71
C LEU A 75 -6.67 4.89 24.17
N ASP A 76 -6.79 3.88 25.02
CA ASP A 76 -7.01 2.48 24.63
C ASP A 76 -8.32 2.31 23.86
N GLN A 77 -9.40 2.96 24.32
CA GLN A 77 -10.68 2.93 23.60
C GLN A 77 -10.55 3.56 22.21
N ALA A 78 -9.87 4.70 22.11
CA ALA A 78 -9.67 5.39 20.84
C ALA A 78 -8.76 4.59 19.87
N GLU A 79 -7.67 4.01 20.37
CA GLU A 79 -6.80 3.11 19.61
C GLU A 79 -7.55 1.85 19.16
N GLY A 80 -8.44 1.31 20.01
CA GLY A 80 -9.30 0.19 19.67
C GLY A 80 -10.23 0.48 18.48
N VAL A 81 -10.74 1.71 18.37
CA VAL A 81 -11.53 2.14 17.20
C VAL A 81 -10.66 2.23 15.95
N LEU A 82 -9.46 2.80 16.05
CA LEU A 82 -8.50 2.86 14.93
C LEU A 82 -8.13 1.47 14.42
N ARG A 83 -7.82 0.55 15.34
CA ARG A 83 -7.48 -0.84 15.02
C ARG A 83 -8.60 -1.51 14.23
N LYS A 84 -9.84 -1.45 14.73
CA LYS A 84 -11.01 -2.02 14.02
C LYS A 84 -11.19 -1.44 12.62
N ARG A 85 -10.90 -0.14 12.43
CA ARG A 85 -10.99 0.50 11.10
C ARG A 85 -9.90 0.04 10.14
N ARG A 86 -8.68 -0.21 10.63
CA ARG A 86 -7.61 -0.81 9.83
C ARG A 86 -7.93 -2.26 9.48
N GLU A 87 -8.49 -3.03 10.41
CA GLU A 87 -8.96 -4.41 10.19
C GLU A 87 -10.01 -4.44 9.06
N THR A 88 -11.00 -3.54 9.07
CA THR A 88 -12.01 -3.45 7.98
C THR A 88 -11.39 -3.27 6.60
N LEU A 89 -10.28 -2.52 6.46
CA LEU A 89 -9.63 -2.38 5.15
C LEU A 89 -9.05 -3.71 4.66
N GLY A 90 -8.46 -4.51 5.56
CA GLY A 90 -7.99 -5.86 5.24
C GLY A 90 -9.13 -6.83 4.92
N GLU A 91 -10.24 -6.77 5.66
CA GLU A 91 -11.43 -7.59 5.38
C GLU A 91 -12.03 -7.28 3.99
N LEU A 92 -11.96 -6.03 3.53
CA LEU A 92 -12.38 -5.65 2.17
C LEU A 92 -11.46 -6.24 1.09
N ASP A 93 -10.16 -6.38 1.36
CA ASP A 93 -9.23 -7.08 0.46
C ASP A 93 -9.55 -8.58 0.38
N GLU A 94 -9.81 -9.21 1.52
CA GLU A 94 -10.21 -10.62 1.60
C GLU A 94 -11.55 -10.86 0.91
N LEU A 95 -12.52 -9.95 1.07
CA LEU A 95 -13.81 -10.00 0.39
C LEU A 95 -13.63 -9.99 -1.13
N MET A 96 -12.77 -9.12 -1.67
CA MET A 96 -12.52 -9.10 -3.11
C MET A 96 -11.91 -10.39 -3.62
N GLN A 97 -11.01 -11.01 -2.85
CA GLN A 97 -10.45 -12.32 -3.21
C GLN A 97 -11.55 -13.39 -3.19
N ALA A 98 -12.39 -13.42 -2.15
CA ALA A 98 -13.48 -14.36 -2.03
C ALA A 98 -14.49 -14.24 -3.18
N ILE A 99 -14.89 -13.02 -3.54
CA ILE A 99 -15.79 -12.75 -4.68
C ILE A 99 -15.14 -13.28 -5.98
N PHE A 100 -13.86 -13.00 -6.21
CA PHE A 100 -13.16 -13.51 -7.40
C PHE A 100 -13.18 -15.04 -7.44
N PHE A 101 -12.82 -15.71 -6.34
CA PHE A 101 -12.83 -17.18 -6.26
C PHE A 101 -14.23 -17.76 -6.45
N GLU A 102 -15.26 -17.16 -5.87
CA GLU A 102 -16.65 -17.60 -6.03
C GLU A 102 -17.09 -17.48 -7.50
N MET A 103 -16.79 -16.36 -8.15
CA MET A 103 -17.20 -16.09 -9.52
C MET A 103 -16.41 -16.92 -10.54
N PHE A 104 -15.09 -16.96 -10.42
CA PHE A 104 -14.20 -17.50 -11.47
C PHE A 104 -13.47 -18.78 -11.07
N GLY A 105 -13.47 -19.14 -9.79
CA GLY A 105 -12.69 -20.25 -9.27
C GLY A 105 -11.24 -19.86 -9.01
N ASP A 106 -10.42 -20.86 -8.66
CA ASP A 106 -8.98 -20.67 -8.53
C ASP A 106 -8.35 -20.46 -9.92
N PRO A 107 -7.78 -19.27 -10.19
CA PRO A 107 -7.25 -18.92 -11.50
C PRO A 107 -6.01 -19.74 -11.87
N THR A 108 -5.35 -20.37 -10.89
CA THR A 108 -4.13 -21.15 -11.12
C THR A 108 -4.41 -22.59 -11.54
N SER A 109 -5.64 -23.07 -11.30
CA SER A 109 -6.08 -24.42 -11.64
C SER A 109 -7.26 -24.45 -12.63
N ASN A 110 -7.86 -23.30 -12.94
CA ASN A 110 -9.01 -23.16 -13.83
C ASN A 110 -10.11 -24.21 -13.58
N ARG A 111 -10.45 -24.45 -12.30
CA ARG A 111 -11.39 -25.53 -11.90
C ARG A 111 -12.78 -25.41 -12.52
N LYS A 112 -13.18 -24.20 -12.93
CA LYS A 112 -14.46 -23.95 -13.61
C LYS A 112 -14.44 -24.27 -15.11
N GLY A 113 -13.27 -24.62 -15.66
CA GLY A 113 -13.13 -25.05 -17.04
C GLY A 113 -13.40 -23.95 -18.06
N TRP A 114 -12.99 -22.71 -17.77
CA TRP A 114 -13.10 -21.61 -18.73
C TRP A 114 -12.16 -21.85 -19.92
N ASP A 115 -12.50 -21.27 -21.07
CA ASP A 115 -11.59 -21.23 -22.21
C ASP A 115 -10.29 -20.54 -21.80
N VAL A 116 -9.17 -21.02 -22.33
CA VAL A 116 -7.84 -20.48 -22.00
C VAL A 116 -7.24 -19.87 -23.26
N GLY A 117 -6.75 -18.64 -23.12
CA GLY A 117 -5.95 -17.97 -24.14
C GLY A 117 -4.62 -17.48 -23.57
N LYS A 118 -3.78 -16.90 -24.42
CA LYS A 118 -2.60 -16.18 -23.95
C LYS A 118 -2.98 -14.75 -23.57
N LEU A 119 -2.30 -14.18 -22.58
CA LEU A 119 -2.53 -12.79 -22.19
C LEU A 119 -2.30 -11.82 -23.36
N GLY A 120 -1.37 -12.14 -24.26
CA GLY A 120 -1.14 -11.40 -25.51
C GLY A 120 -2.27 -11.49 -26.54
N ASP A 121 -3.16 -12.48 -26.43
CA ASP A 121 -4.30 -12.66 -27.35
C ASP A 121 -5.56 -11.94 -26.87
N VAL A 122 -5.65 -11.63 -25.58
CA VAL A 122 -6.81 -10.96 -24.95
C VAL A 122 -6.63 -9.45 -24.78
N GLY A 123 -5.54 -8.89 -25.31
CA GLY A 123 -5.30 -7.45 -25.28
C GLY A 123 -3.91 -7.05 -25.78
N ILE A 124 -3.67 -5.75 -25.81
CA ILE A 124 -2.42 -5.18 -26.28
C ILE A 124 -1.50 -4.95 -25.08
N LEU A 125 -0.31 -5.57 -25.09
CA LEU A 125 0.76 -5.30 -24.14
C LEU A 125 1.90 -4.56 -24.82
N GLU A 126 2.20 -3.36 -24.34
CA GLU A 126 3.32 -2.56 -24.82
C GLU A 126 4.06 -1.91 -23.64
N ARG A 127 5.37 -1.66 -23.81
CA ARG A 127 6.15 -0.96 -22.78
C ARG A 127 5.92 0.54 -22.86
N GLY A 128 6.04 1.20 -21.72
CA GLY A 128 6.22 2.64 -21.67
C GLY A 128 7.50 3.09 -22.37
N VAL A 129 7.68 4.39 -22.50
CA VAL A 129 8.79 4.97 -23.26
C VAL A 129 9.45 6.09 -22.47
N SER A 130 10.76 5.98 -22.29
CA SER A 130 11.61 7.02 -21.70
C SER A 130 13.00 6.94 -22.36
N LYS A 131 13.25 7.71 -23.43
CA LYS A 131 14.54 7.69 -24.14
C LYS A 131 15.67 8.29 -23.29
N HIS A 132 15.40 9.40 -22.60
CA HIS A 132 16.26 10.02 -21.60
C HIS A 132 15.57 9.97 -20.24
N ARG A 133 16.36 9.72 -19.19
CA ARG A 133 15.82 9.62 -17.82
C ARG A 133 15.59 11.02 -17.25
N PRO A 134 14.39 11.35 -16.73
CA PRO A 134 14.08 12.70 -16.25
C PRO A 134 14.96 13.17 -15.09
N ARG A 135 15.47 12.24 -14.28
CA ARG A 135 16.44 12.54 -13.21
C ARG A 135 17.75 13.14 -13.73
N ASN A 136 18.09 12.88 -14.98
CA ASN A 136 19.31 13.37 -15.62
C ASN A 136 19.07 14.60 -16.50
N ASP A 137 17.81 14.99 -16.70
CA ASP A 137 17.44 16.08 -17.59
C ASP A 137 16.15 16.78 -17.11
N PRO A 138 16.28 17.79 -16.23
CA PRO A 138 15.13 18.47 -15.62
C PRO A 138 14.18 19.14 -16.62
N ILE A 139 14.63 19.45 -17.85
CA ILE A 139 13.79 20.08 -18.89
C ILE A 139 12.60 19.19 -19.28
N LEU A 140 12.72 17.88 -19.03
CA LEU A 140 11.69 16.91 -19.33
C LEU A 140 10.50 17.05 -18.39
N LEU A 141 10.65 17.66 -17.21
CA LEU A 141 9.63 17.69 -16.17
C LEU A 141 8.90 19.05 -16.09
N GLY A 142 7.81 19.09 -15.32
CA GLY A 142 7.14 20.33 -14.91
C GLY A 142 6.08 20.84 -15.88
N GLY A 143 5.49 19.96 -16.70
CA GLY A 143 4.34 20.30 -17.54
C GLY A 143 3.02 19.72 -17.00
N SER A 144 2.11 19.44 -17.93
CA SER A 144 0.72 19.00 -17.65
C SER A 144 0.50 17.50 -17.76
N TYR A 145 1.49 16.71 -18.19
CA TYR A 145 1.31 15.28 -18.48
C TYR A 145 1.77 14.44 -17.29
N PRO A 146 0.88 13.75 -16.55
CA PRO A 146 1.29 12.94 -15.41
C PRO A 146 2.33 11.88 -15.79
N LEU A 147 3.34 11.70 -14.95
CA LEU A 147 4.39 10.70 -15.11
C LEU A 147 4.34 9.72 -13.95
N ILE A 148 3.86 8.51 -14.21
CA ILE A 148 3.72 7.43 -13.24
C ILE A 148 5.00 6.59 -13.20
N GLN A 149 5.52 6.37 -12.00
CA GLN A 149 6.66 5.49 -11.73
C GLN A 149 6.19 4.19 -11.06
N THR A 150 7.11 3.23 -10.96
CA THR A 150 6.86 1.92 -10.36
C THR A 150 6.52 2.00 -8.87
N GLY A 151 6.96 3.07 -8.18
CA GLY A 151 6.56 3.37 -6.81
C GLY A 151 5.10 3.82 -6.70
N ASP A 152 4.65 4.69 -7.61
CA ASP A 152 3.25 5.15 -7.64
C ASP A 152 2.31 3.96 -7.86
N ILE A 153 2.65 3.04 -8.77
CA ILE A 153 1.89 1.81 -9.04
C ILE A 153 1.85 0.90 -7.80
N ALA A 154 3.00 0.69 -7.15
CA ALA A 154 3.09 -0.20 -5.98
C ALA A 154 2.26 0.31 -4.79
N ASN A 155 2.05 1.62 -4.69
CA ASN A 155 1.32 2.28 -3.60
C ASN A 155 -0.13 2.65 -3.96
N ALA A 156 -0.59 2.32 -5.17
CA ALA A 156 -1.86 2.78 -5.71
C ALA A 156 -3.11 2.10 -5.11
N ASP A 157 -2.95 0.93 -4.47
CA ASP A 157 -4.06 0.06 -4.05
C ASP A 157 -5.12 -0.11 -5.15
N GLY A 158 -4.72 -0.75 -6.25
CA GLY A 158 -5.61 -1.06 -7.36
C GLY A 158 -5.72 0.02 -8.43
N TYR A 159 -5.79 1.31 -8.08
CA TYR A 159 -5.91 2.38 -9.07
C TYR A 159 -4.97 3.55 -8.79
N VAL A 160 -4.24 3.98 -9.82
CA VAL A 160 -3.40 5.17 -9.77
C VAL A 160 -4.30 6.41 -9.83
N ARG A 161 -4.42 7.10 -8.69
CA ARG A 161 -5.27 8.30 -8.52
C ARG A 161 -4.49 9.58 -8.25
N ASP A 162 -3.18 9.45 -8.02
CA ASP A 162 -2.29 10.57 -7.76
C ASP A 162 -0.94 10.33 -8.46
N PHE A 163 -0.16 11.39 -8.62
CA PHE A 163 1.14 11.39 -9.25
C PHE A 163 2.05 12.42 -8.59
N SER A 164 3.33 12.08 -8.50
CA SER A 164 4.35 12.97 -7.89
C SER A 164 5.14 13.79 -8.92
N ALA A 165 5.02 13.47 -10.21
CA ALA A 165 5.77 14.10 -11.28
C ALA A 165 4.94 14.27 -12.55
N THR A 166 5.31 15.25 -13.36
CA THR A 166 4.73 15.48 -14.69
C THR A 166 5.82 15.68 -15.73
N TYR A 167 5.55 15.27 -16.96
CA TYR A 167 6.32 15.62 -18.14
C TYR A 167 5.93 17.00 -18.67
N SER A 168 6.93 17.73 -19.18
CA SER A 168 6.80 18.87 -20.09
C SER A 168 6.45 18.41 -21.51
N GLU A 169 6.20 19.36 -22.40
CA GLU A 169 6.06 19.09 -23.84
C GLU A 169 7.25 18.32 -24.44
N VAL A 170 8.47 18.63 -23.96
CA VAL A 170 9.70 17.94 -24.40
C VAL A 170 9.74 16.51 -23.85
N GLY A 171 9.30 16.32 -22.59
CA GLY A 171 9.13 15.01 -21.97
C GLY A 171 8.14 14.13 -22.74
N LEU A 172 6.97 14.68 -23.09
CA LEU A 172 5.94 13.95 -23.82
C LEU A 172 6.42 13.52 -25.21
N LYS A 173 7.14 14.38 -25.96
CA LYS A 173 7.62 14.08 -27.32
C LYS A 173 8.48 12.82 -27.43
N GLN A 174 9.14 12.41 -26.34
CA GLN A 174 9.92 11.17 -26.29
C GLN A 174 9.22 10.02 -25.58
N SER A 175 8.04 10.28 -25.01
CA SER A 175 7.23 9.31 -24.28
C SER A 175 5.95 8.99 -25.06
N ARG A 176 4.99 8.38 -24.37
CA ARG A 176 3.65 8.08 -24.88
C ARG A 176 2.65 8.35 -23.77
N LEU A 177 1.55 9.02 -24.13
CA LEU A 177 0.40 9.16 -23.26
C LEU A 177 -0.48 7.91 -23.37
N TRP A 178 -0.82 7.34 -22.23
CA TRP A 178 -1.69 6.17 -22.11
C TRP A 178 -3.03 6.58 -21.55
N PRO A 179 -4.14 6.07 -22.11
CA PRO A 179 -5.47 6.46 -21.65
C PRO A 179 -5.78 5.90 -20.26
N ALA A 180 -6.67 6.59 -19.53
CA ALA A 180 -7.33 6.04 -18.37
C ALA A 180 -7.93 4.65 -18.66
N GLY A 181 -7.92 3.76 -17.66
CA GLY A 181 -8.34 2.36 -17.80
C GLY A 181 -7.25 1.40 -18.28
N THR A 182 -6.05 1.91 -18.62
CA THR A 182 -4.87 1.07 -18.90
C THR A 182 -4.39 0.40 -17.60
N LEU A 183 -4.15 -0.92 -17.66
CA LEU A 183 -3.50 -1.65 -16.56
C LEU A 183 -1.98 -1.47 -16.66
N CYS A 184 -1.38 -0.89 -15.63
CA CYS A 184 0.07 -0.81 -15.47
C CYS A 184 0.59 -2.05 -14.76
N ILE A 185 1.65 -2.66 -15.29
CA ILE A 185 2.34 -3.83 -14.72
C ILE A 185 3.83 -3.47 -14.59
N THR A 186 4.36 -3.48 -13.37
CA THR A 186 5.78 -3.18 -13.14
C THR A 186 6.67 -4.37 -13.51
N ILE A 187 7.72 -4.11 -14.27
CA ILE A 187 8.69 -5.12 -14.71
C ILE A 187 10.13 -4.81 -14.26
N ALA A 188 10.34 -3.70 -13.56
CA ALA A 188 11.60 -3.38 -12.89
C ALA A 188 11.33 -2.54 -11.63
N ALA A 189 11.95 -2.89 -10.50
CA ALA A 189 11.61 -2.39 -9.17
C ALA A 189 10.12 -2.61 -8.81
N ASN A 190 9.83 -3.10 -7.59
CA ASN A 190 8.47 -3.51 -7.21
C ASN A 190 7.83 -4.47 -8.22
N ILE A 191 8.58 -5.47 -8.71
CA ILE A 191 8.18 -6.34 -9.84
C ILE A 191 6.80 -6.98 -9.60
N GLY A 192 5.99 -7.03 -10.66
CA GLY A 192 4.69 -7.71 -10.66
C GLY A 192 3.54 -6.89 -10.07
N LYS A 193 3.80 -5.74 -9.43
CA LYS A 193 2.75 -4.85 -8.92
C LYS A 193 1.92 -4.28 -10.06
N THR A 194 0.62 -4.16 -9.81
CA THR A 194 -0.36 -3.74 -10.81
C THR A 194 -1.26 -2.62 -10.29
N ALA A 195 -1.62 -1.70 -11.18
CA ALA A 195 -2.62 -0.67 -10.91
C ALA A 195 -3.26 -0.18 -12.21
N ILE A 196 -4.52 0.23 -12.14
CA ILE A 196 -5.26 0.79 -13.28
C ILE A 196 -5.16 2.31 -13.25
N LEU A 197 -4.86 2.93 -14.39
CA LEU A 197 -4.84 4.39 -14.51
C LEU A 197 -6.25 4.98 -14.35
N ALA A 198 -6.46 5.91 -13.41
CA ALA A 198 -7.71 6.65 -13.30
C ALA A 198 -7.80 7.89 -14.23
N PHE A 199 -6.66 8.27 -14.83
CA PHE A 199 -6.51 9.40 -15.74
C PHE A 199 -5.41 9.10 -16.76
N ASP A 200 -5.35 9.87 -17.84
CA ASP A 200 -4.33 9.70 -18.87
C ASP A 200 -2.93 10.03 -18.33
N ALA A 201 -1.97 9.15 -18.55
CA ALA A 201 -0.62 9.32 -17.99
C ALA A 201 0.49 8.71 -18.85
N CYS A 202 1.71 9.19 -18.67
CA CYS A 202 2.93 8.62 -19.22
C CYS A 202 3.58 7.70 -18.17
N PHE A 203 4.31 6.68 -18.62
CA PHE A 203 5.15 5.86 -17.75
C PHE A 203 6.40 5.35 -18.49
N PRO A 204 7.49 5.04 -17.77
CA PRO A 204 8.76 4.61 -18.35
C PRO A 204 8.72 3.16 -18.87
N ASP A 205 9.80 2.75 -19.52
CA ASP A 205 10.04 1.39 -20.07
C ASP A 205 10.14 0.26 -19.04
N SER A 206 10.14 0.62 -17.75
CA SER A 206 10.03 -0.27 -16.58
C SER A 206 8.58 -0.63 -16.21
N VAL A 207 7.61 -0.10 -16.95
CA VAL A 207 6.18 -0.40 -16.81
C VAL A 207 5.65 -0.88 -18.16
N VAL A 208 4.84 -1.94 -18.13
CA VAL A 208 4.06 -2.43 -19.26
C VAL A 208 2.62 -1.96 -19.09
N GLY A 209 2.06 -1.35 -20.13
CA GLY A 209 0.64 -1.06 -20.23
C GLY A 209 -0.08 -2.22 -20.89
N PHE A 210 -1.22 -2.62 -20.32
CA PHE A 210 -2.17 -3.55 -20.91
C PHE A 210 -3.51 -2.86 -21.16
N SER A 211 -3.98 -2.96 -22.41
CA SER A 211 -5.32 -2.56 -22.81
C SER A 211 -6.08 -3.81 -23.26
N PRO A 212 -7.19 -4.18 -22.58
CA PRO A 212 -7.94 -5.37 -22.93
C PRO A 212 -8.67 -5.23 -24.28
N ASN A 213 -8.93 -6.36 -24.94
CA ASN A 213 -9.91 -6.45 -26.03
C ASN A 213 -11.30 -6.86 -25.49
N ASP A 214 -12.22 -7.25 -26.35
CA ASP A 214 -13.59 -7.59 -25.94
C ASP A 214 -13.73 -8.89 -25.11
N LEU A 215 -12.70 -9.73 -25.08
CA LEU A 215 -12.71 -11.02 -24.38
C LEU A 215 -12.55 -10.85 -22.86
N VAL A 216 -11.85 -9.81 -22.41
CA VAL A 216 -11.57 -9.60 -20.98
C VAL A 216 -11.76 -8.15 -20.56
N ILE A 217 -11.88 -7.91 -19.26
CA ILE A 217 -11.88 -6.56 -18.70
C ILE A 217 -10.61 -6.30 -17.88
N THR A 218 -10.20 -5.03 -17.79
CA THR A 218 -9.00 -4.60 -17.06
C THR A 218 -9.01 -5.08 -15.61
N GLU A 219 -10.14 -4.96 -14.92
CA GLU A 219 -10.29 -5.31 -13.51
C GLU A 219 -10.12 -6.83 -13.28
N PHE A 220 -10.68 -7.65 -14.17
CA PHE A 220 -10.50 -9.10 -14.12
C PHE A 220 -9.02 -9.47 -14.28
N VAL A 221 -8.34 -8.92 -15.29
CA VAL A 221 -6.92 -9.19 -15.54
C VAL A 221 -6.05 -8.72 -14.37
N GLN A 222 -6.35 -7.57 -13.79
CA GLN A 222 -5.63 -7.06 -12.62
C GLN A 222 -5.72 -8.03 -11.43
N HIS A 223 -6.93 -8.46 -11.06
CA HIS A 223 -7.13 -9.37 -9.95
C HIS A 223 -6.54 -10.75 -10.23
N TRP A 224 -6.72 -11.27 -11.45
CA TRP A 224 -6.08 -12.52 -11.90
C TRP A 224 -4.55 -12.46 -11.76
N MET A 225 -3.92 -11.37 -12.22
CA MET A 225 -2.47 -11.15 -12.07
C MET A 225 -2.02 -11.17 -10.60
N GLY A 226 -2.84 -10.64 -9.67
CA GLY A 226 -2.56 -10.68 -8.24
C GLY A 226 -2.44 -12.11 -7.69
N PHE A 227 -3.29 -13.03 -8.14
CA PHE A 227 -3.19 -14.45 -7.76
C PHE A 227 -1.97 -15.14 -8.36
N ILE A 228 -1.68 -14.88 -9.65
CA ILE A 228 -0.50 -15.43 -10.32
C ILE A 228 0.78 -14.91 -9.65
N GLN A 229 0.84 -13.62 -9.31
CA GLN A 229 1.98 -13.03 -8.60
C GLN A 229 2.23 -13.75 -7.27
N LYS A 230 1.19 -13.90 -6.44
CA LYS A 230 1.33 -14.57 -5.13
C LYS A 230 1.84 -16.00 -5.27
N LYS A 231 1.31 -16.75 -6.23
CA LYS A 231 1.79 -18.11 -6.52
C LYS A 231 3.24 -18.14 -6.99
N LEU A 232 3.63 -17.21 -7.87
CA LEU A 232 5.03 -17.09 -8.32
C LEU A 232 5.97 -16.70 -7.18
N GLU A 233 5.48 -15.95 -6.18
CA GLU A 233 6.23 -15.63 -4.96
C GLU A 233 6.36 -16.85 -4.03
N ASP A 234 5.32 -17.70 -3.93
CA ASP A 234 5.28 -18.89 -3.07
C ASP A 234 6.05 -20.09 -3.65
N ASP A 235 6.05 -20.29 -4.97
CA ASP A 235 6.60 -21.48 -5.65
C ASP A 235 8.12 -21.42 -5.94
N ALA A 236 8.79 -20.27 -5.73
CA ALA A 236 10.16 -20.04 -6.21
C ALA A 236 11.19 -19.60 -5.13
N PRO A 237 12.39 -20.23 -5.06
CA PRO A 237 13.53 -19.64 -4.38
C PRO A 237 13.88 -18.28 -5.02
N GLN A 238 14.33 -17.31 -4.22
CA GLN A 238 14.62 -15.89 -4.53
C GLN A 238 15.40 -15.58 -5.84
N PHE A 239 15.93 -16.57 -6.55
CA PHE A 239 16.62 -16.44 -7.83
C PHE A 239 15.70 -16.54 -9.08
N ALA A 240 14.53 -17.20 -9.02
CA ALA A 240 13.62 -17.30 -10.17
C ALA A 240 12.64 -16.12 -10.30
N GLN A 241 12.57 -15.24 -9.29
CA GLN A 241 11.72 -14.03 -9.24
C GLN A 241 12.08 -12.95 -10.30
N LYS A 242 13.23 -13.04 -10.98
CA LYS A 242 13.96 -11.83 -11.41
C LYS A 242 13.75 -11.31 -12.83
N ASN A 243 12.89 -11.87 -13.67
CA ASN A 243 12.80 -11.41 -15.07
C ASN A 243 11.39 -11.36 -15.66
N ILE A 244 10.35 -10.93 -14.93
CA ILE A 244 9.06 -10.61 -15.59
C ILE A 244 9.36 -9.59 -16.69
N ASN A 245 9.09 -9.98 -17.92
CA ASN A 245 9.30 -9.17 -19.10
C ASN A 245 8.10 -9.31 -20.03
N LEU A 246 8.05 -8.47 -21.06
CA LEU A 246 6.94 -8.41 -21.99
C LEU A 246 6.65 -9.76 -22.68
N ALA A 247 7.68 -10.57 -22.98
CA ALA A 247 7.48 -11.86 -23.64
C ALA A 247 6.83 -12.87 -22.68
N ILE A 248 7.30 -12.94 -21.42
CA ILE A 248 6.69 -13.79 -20.39
C ILE A 248 5.25 -13.38 -20.14
N LEU A 249 4.98 -12.07 -19.99
CA LEU A 249 3.62 -11.58 -19.78
C LEU A 249 2.70 -12.01 -20.91
N ARG A 250 3.13 -11.85 -22.18
CA ARG A 250 2.33 -12.25 -23.35
C ARG A 250 2.01 -13.74 -23.39
N ASP A 251 2.90 -14.59 -22.87
CA ASP A 251 2.76 -16.06 -22.92
C ASP A 251 2.02 -16.66 -21.71
N LEU A 252 1.62 -15.85 -20.73
CA LEU A 252 0.84 -16.33 -19.59
C LEU A 252 -0.53 -16.84 -20.04
N ASP A 253 -0.90 -18.03 -19.56
CA ASP A 253 -2.21 -18.63 -19.78
C ASP A 253 -3.26 -17.96 -18.87
N ILE A 254 -4.26 -17.34 -19.49
CA ILE A 254 -5.34 -16.63 -18.79
C ILE A 254 -6.69 -17.30 -19.09
N PRO A 255 -7.51 -17.61 -18.07
CA PRO A 255 -8.88 -18.06 -18.28
C PRO A 255 -9.75 -16.90 -18.80
N ILE A 256 -10.66 -17.21 -19.72
CA ILE A 256 -11.56 -16.26 -20.38
C ILE A 256 -12.99 -16.59 -19.96
N PRO A 257 -13.42 -16.17 -18.75
CA PRO A 257 -14.79 -16.39 -18.31
C PRO A 257 -15.77 -15.53 -19.14
N PRO A 258 -17.07 -15.88 -19.16
CA PRO A 258 -18.09 -15.11 -19.88
C PRO A 258 -18.08 -13.62 -19.52
N ARG A 259 -18.16 -12.77 -20.54
CA ARG A 259 -18.12 -11.30 -20.41
C ARG A 259 -19.14 -10.76 -19.39
N ILE A 260 -20.33 -11.36 -19.32
CA ILE A 260 -21.38 -10.99 -18.35
C ILE A 260 -20.89 -11.13 -16.90
N LEU A 261 -20.18 -12.22 -16.57
CA LEU A 261 -19.63 -12.42 -15.22
C LEU A 261 -18.52 -11.42 -14.93
N GLN A 262 -17.69 -11.11 -15.93
CA GLN A 262 -16.66 -10.08 -15.80
C GLN A 262 -17.27 -8.71 -15.52
N ASP A 263 -18.33 -8.31 -16.24
CA ASP A 263 -18.99 -7.02 -16.02
C ASP A 263 -19.68 -6.96 -14.65
N GLN A 264 -20.25 -8.07 -14.15
CA GLN A 264 -20.73 -8.19 -12.77
C GLN A 264 -19.60 -8.02 -11.75
N PHE A 265 -18.44 -8.63 -12.01
CA PHE A 265 -17.26 -8.50 -11.17
C PHE A 265 -16.77 -7.06 -11.14
N ARG A 266 -16.77 -6.34 -12.27
CA ARG A 266 -16.46 -4.89 -12.28
C ARG A 266 -17.35 -4.11 -11.30
N GLN A 267 -18.64 -4.40 -11.25
CA GLN A 267 -19.53 -3.71 -10.30
C GLN A 267 -19.14 -3.99 -8.85
N ALA A 268 -18.75 -5.23 -8.54
CA ALA A 268 -18.25 -5.59 -7.21
C ALA A 268 -16.93 -4.85 -6.88
N VAL A 269 -15.99 -4.80 -7.83
CA VAL A 269 -14.71 -4.07 -7.71
C VAL A 269 -14.98 -2.59 -7.39
N LEU A 270 -15.82 -1.93 -8.20
CA LEU A 270 -16.16 -0.52 -7.99
C LEU A 270 -16.84 -0.27 -6.64
N HIS A 271 -17.71 -1.18 -6.21
CA HIS A 271 -18.37 -1.07 -4.92
C HIS A 271 -17.38 -1.17 -3.75
N VAL A 272 -16.50 -2.18 -3.76
CA VAL A 272 -15.51 -2.35 -2.69
C VAL A 272 -14.47 -1.24 -2.71
N ASP A 273 -14.05 -0.79 -3.89
CA ASP A 273 -13.15 0.36 -4.02
C ASP A 273 -13.73 1.62 -3.37
N ASN A 274 -15.02 1.89 -3.57
CA ASN A 274 -15.72 2.99 -2.90
C ASN A 274 -15.77 2.79 -1.37
N LEU A 275 -16.05 1.57 -0.89
CA LEU A 275 -16.03 1.27 0.55
C LEU A 275 -14.65 1.48 1.18
N LYS A 276 -13.58 1.11 0.46
CA LYS A 276 -12.20 1.36 0.88
C LYS A 276 -11.91 2.86 0.94
N ALA A 277 -12.31 3.62 -0.08
CA ALA A 277 -12.12 5.08 -0.12
C ALA A 277 -12.79 5.77 1.08
N ILE A 278 -14.05 5.42 1.37
CA ILE A 278 -14.78 5.92 2.54
C ILE A 278 -14.08 5.53 3.85
N SER A 279 -13.66 4.27 3.97
CA SER A 279 -12.98 3.75 5.17
C SER A 279 -11.64 4.45 5.42
N ARG A 280 -10.86 4.75 4.38
CA ARG A 280 -9.62 5.53 4.47
C ARG A 280 -9.86 6.96 4.92
N ALA A 281 -10.88 7.61 4.35
CA ALA A 281 -11.24 8.97 4.75
C ALA A 281 -11.68 9.03 6.23
N HIS A 282 -12.41 8.02 6.71
CA HIS A 282 -12.76 7.91 8.12
C HIS A 282 -11.56 7.61 9.02
N LEU A 283 -10.66 6.73 8.58
CA LEU A 283 -9.44 6.40 9.30
C LEU A 283 -8.57 7.65 9.50
N ALA A 284 -8.34 8.44 8.45
CA ALA A 284 -7.56 9.68 8.54
C ALA A 284 -8.16 10.68 9.54
N LYS A 285 -9.50 10.81 9.59
CA LYS A 285 -10.19 11.66 10.58
C LYS A 285 -10.00 11.15 12.00
N LEU A 286 -10.08 9.84 12.21
CA LEU A 286 -9.88 9.22 13.52
C LEU A 286 -8.43 9.34 13.98
N GLU A 287 -7.46 9.24 13.07
CA GLU A 287 -6.04 9.42 13.39
C GLU A 287 -5.76 10.87 13.84
N ALA A 288 -6.34 11.85 13.15
CA ALA A 288 -6.26 13.26 13.58
C ALA A 288 -6.91 13.50 14.94
N LEU A 289 -8.08 12.88 15.20
CA LEU A 289 -8.77 12.99 16.49
C LEU A 289 -7.97 12.33 17.62
N PHE A 290 -7.39 11.16 17.35
CA PHE A 290 -6.54 10.45 18.30
C PHE A 290 -5.31 11.28 18.66
N ALA A 291 -4.61 11.86 17.68
CA ALA A 291 -3.48 12.74 17.92
C ALA A 291 -3.86 13.97 18.78
N SER A 292 -5.03 14.57 18.51
CA SER A 292 -5.55 15.68 19.31
C SER A 292 -5.86 15.26 20.76
N LEU A 293 -6.47 14.09 20.95
CA LEU A 293 -6.80 13.53 22.25
C LEU A 293 -5.54 13.23 23.07
N GLN A 294 -4.54 12.62 22.44
CA GLN A 294 -3.24 12.30 23.04
C GLN A 294 -2.54 13.57 23.51
N HIS A 295 -2.48 14.58 22.65
CA HIS A 295 -1.85 15.86 22.97
C HIS A 295 -2.55 16.60 24.12
N ARG A 296 -3.89 16.58 24.17
CA ARG A 296 -4.66 17.14 25.30
C ARG A 296 -4.41 16.37 26.60
N ALA A 297 -4.29 15.05 26.53
CA ALA A 297 -4.01 14.20 27.68
C ALA A 297 -2.70 14.58 28.37
N PHE A 298 -1.64 14.75 27.59
CA PHE A 298 -0.30 15.01 28.11
C PHE A 298 -0.03 16.49 28.44
N ARG A 299 -1.01 17.37 28.19
CA ARG A 299 -1.04 18.75 28.71
C ARG A 299 -1.94 18.95 29.93
N GLY A 300 -2.63 17.89 30.38
CA GLY A 300 -3.59 18.00 31.49
C GLY A 300 -4.91 18.68 31.11
N GLU A 301 -5.30 18.62 29.83
CA GLU A 301 -6.50 19.27 29.27
C GLU A 301 -7.67 18.26 29.05
N LEU A 302 -7.65 17.13 29.77
CA LEU A 302 -8.56 15.98 29.62
C LEU A 302 -9.56 15.80 30.78
#